data_AF-A0A963D8B6-F1
#
_entry.id   AF-A0A963D8B6-F1
#
_cell.length_a   1.000
_cell.length_b   1.000
_cell.length_c   1.000
_cell.angle_alpha   90.00
_cell.angle_beta   90.00
_cell.angle_gamma   90.00
#
_symmetry.space_group_name_H-M   'P 1'
#
loop_
_entity.id
_entity.type
_entity.pdbx_description
1 polymer ?
#
loop_
_entity_poly.entity_id
_entity_poly.type
_entity_poly.pdbx_seq_one_letter_code
_entity_poly.pdbx_strand_id
1 'polypeptide(L)'
;MQRDAPVRFKPRFDPDQWQWILRFLQACNGSDKLRSVAALLPLSLYSQRLIHDLVDKDGFEFDYRQNGKLIIHRQRRSFEAARTLLQKHRELSEFQQALDRDACLALEPSLLRIAERIAGGLHTASEEAGDCYKL
;
A
#
# COMPACT_ATOMS: atom_id res chain seq x y z
N MET A 1 -12.22 -24.60 -1.64
CA MET A 1 -12.05 -23.31 -0.92
C MET A 1 -10.99 -23.49 0.14
N GLN A 2 -9.89 -22.72 0.07
CA GLN A 2 -8.83 -22.76 1.09
C GLN A 2 -9.38 -22.22 2.42
N ARG A 3 -9.02 -22.85 3.54
CA ARG A 3 -9.47 -22.44 4.88
C ARG A 3 -9.04 -21.00 5.21
N ASP A 4 -7.97 -20.49 4.60
CA ASP A 4 -7.37 -19.19 4.92
C ASP A 4 -7.63 -18.12 3.87
N ALA A 5 -8.72 -18.24 3.10
CA ALA A 5 -9.12 -17.18 2.19
C ALA A 5 -9.47 -15.90 2.97
N PRO A 6 -8.91 -14.72 2.64
CA PRO A 6 -9.16 -13.46 3.34
C PRO A 6 -10.63 -13.02 3.29
N VAL A 7 -11.38 -13.55 2.31
CA VAL A 7 -12.84 -13.44 2.24
C VAL A 7 -13.42 -14.85 2.15
N ARG A 8 -14.07 -15.30 3.22
CA ARG A 8 -14.85 -16.55 3.23
C ARG A 8 -16.25 -16.27 2.70
N PHE A 9 -16.42 -16.40 1.39
CA PHE A 9 -17.72 -16.29 0.76
C PHE A 9 -18.52 -17.58 0.95
N LYS A 10 -19.68 -17.50 1.61
CA LYS A 10 -20.66 -18.60 1.71
C LYS A 10 -21.99 -18.11 1.13
N PRO A 11 -22.35 -18.50 -0.10
CA PRO A 11 -23.62 -18.10 -0.68
C PRO A 11 -24.77 -18.65 0.17
N ARG A 12 -25.70 -17.77 0.52
CA ARG A 12 -26.93 -18.05 1.27
C ARG A 12 -28.08 -17.44 0.46
N PHE A 13 -29.27 -18.02 0.58
CA PHE A 13 -30.49 -17.43 0.06
C PHE A 13 -30.98 -16.35 1.02
N ASP A 14 -30.18 -15.31 1.19
CA ASP A 14 -30.42 -14.17 2.08
C ASP A 14 -30.41 -12.88 1.23
N PRO A 15 -31.54 -12.15 1.13
CA PRO A 15 -31.63 -10.91 0.35
C PRO A 15 -30.58 -9.87 0.73
N ASP A 16 -30.26 -9.74 2.02
CA ASP A 16 -29.29 -8.75 2.50
C ASP A 16 -27.87 -9.09 2.02
N GLN A 17 -27.55 -10.39 1.97
CA GLN A 17 -26.29 -10.86 1.42
C GLN A 17 -26.15 -10.46 -0.06
N TRP A 18 -27.19 -10.69 -0.87
CA TRP A 18 -27.14 -10.36 -2.29
C TRP A 18 -27.10 -8.85 -2.55
N GLN A 19 -27.86 -8.08 -1.78
CA GLN A 19 -27.80 -6.62 -1.86
C GLN A 19 -26.39 -6.10 -1.52
N TRP A 20 -25.77 -6.62 -0.46
CA TRP A 20 -24.40 -6.26 -0.10
C TRP A 20 -23.39 -6.64 -1.18
N ILE A 21 -23.48 -7.84 -1.76
CA ILE A 21 -22.61 -8.29 -2.86
C ILE A 21 -22.70 -7.31 -4.05
N LEU A 22 -23.91 -6.94 -4.45
CA LEU A 22 -24.10 -6.01 -5.56
C LEU A 22 -23.48 -4.64 -5.27
N ARG A 23 -23.66 -4.10 -4.05
CA ARG A 23 -23.03 -2.84 -3.63
C ARG A 23 -21.50 -2.94 -3.58
N PHE A 24 -20.96 -4.05 -3.10
CA PHE A 24 -19.53 -4.31 -3.06
C PHE A 24 -18.93 -4.34 -4.47
N LEU A 25 -19.56 -5.06 -5.40
CA LEU A 25 -19.13 -5.13 -6.80
C LEU A 25 -19.23 -3.76 -7.48
N GLN A 26 -20.28 -2.99 -7.20
CA GLN A 26 -20.40 -1.62 -7.70
C GLN A 26 -19.26 -0.73 -7.22
N ALA A 27 -18.81 -0.87 -5.97
CA ALA A 27 -17.68 -0.11 -5.41
C ALA A 27 -16.30 -0.58 -5.91
N CYS A 28 -16.21 -1.76 -6.55
CA CYS A 28 -14.97 -2.32 -7.09
C CYS A 28 -14.56 -1.69 -8.43
N ASN A 29 -14.54 -0.36 -8.50
CA ASN A 29 -14.15 0.40 -9.69
C ASN A 29 -13.05 1.43 -9.37
N GLY A 30 -12.42 1.97 -10.44
CA GLY A 30 -11.30 2.91 -10.29
C GLY A 30 -11.69 4.24 -9.65
N SER A 31 -12.87 4.76 -9.94
CA SER A 31 -13.34 6.05 -9.42
C SER A 31 -13.57 6.00 -7.90
N ASP A 32 -14.22 4.95 -7.41
CA ASP A 32 -14.47 4.79 -5.98
C ASP A 32 -13.19 4.42 -5.21
N LYS A 33 -12.27 3.68 -5.83
CA LYS A 33 -10.91 3.50 -5.30
C LYS A 33 -10.22 4.85 -5.09
N LEU A 34 -10.22 5.73 -6.09
CA LEU A 34 -9.57 7.03 -6.00
C LEU A 34 -10.21 7.94 -4.96
N ARG A 35 -11.54 7.95 -4.89
CA ARG A 35 -12.28 8.67 -3.86
C ARG A 35 -11.91 8.19 -2.46
N SER A 36 -11.80 6.88 -2.29
CA SER A 36 -11.39 6.27 -1.01
C SER A 36 -9.96 6.64 -0.65
N VAL A 37 -9.03 6.63 -1.60
CA VAL A 37 -7.64 7.06 -1.39
C VAL A 37 -7.59 8.53 -0.97
N ALA A 38 -8.31 9.42 -1.67
CA ALA A 38 -8.35 10.84 -1.33
C ALA A 38 -8.92 11.10 0.08
N ALA A 39 -9.89 10.28 0.53
CA ALA A 39 -10.44 10.39 1.88
C ALA A 39 -9.51 9.80 2.96
N LEU A 40 -8.82 8.70 2.67
CA LEU A 40 -7.98 7.99 3.64
C LEU A 40 -6.58 8.58 3.76
N LEU A 41 -6.02 9.16 2.70
CA LEU A 41 -4.66 9.70 2.70
C LEU A 41 -4.45 10.78 3.78
N PRO A 42 -5.33 11.80 3.94
CA PRO A 42 -5.18 12.79 5.01
C PRO A 42 -5.24 12.17 6.40
N LEU A 43 -6.09 11.17 6.60
CA LEU A 43 -6.21 10.45 7.87
C LEU A 43 -4.93 9.67 8.19
N SER A 44 -4.35 8.98 7.20
CA SER A 44 -3.08 8.27 7.35
C SER A 44 -1.93 9.22 7.68
N LEU A 45 -1.83 10.36 6.97
CA LEU A 45 -0.79 11.36 7.24
C LEU A 45 -0.96 12.01 8.62
N TYR A 46 -2.19 12.22 9.07
CA TYR A 46 -2.45 12.70 10.43
C TYR A 46 -2.00 11.66 11.47
N SER A 47 -2.34 10.39 11.28
CA SER A 47 -1.88 9.31 12.15
C SER A 47 -0.36 9.22 12.20
N GLN A 48 0.33 9.38 11.07
CA GLN A 48 1.80 9.39 11.02
C GLN A 48 2.39 10.52 11.87
N ARG A 49 1.86 11.75 11.76
CA ARG A 49 2.32 12.87 12.59
C ARG A 49 2.15 12.60 14.08
N LEU A 50 1.06 11.95 14.49
CA LEU A 50 0.87 11.58 15.88
C LEU A 50 1.92 10.57 16.37
N ILE A 51 2.34 9.63 15.52
CA ILE A 51 3.44 8.71 15.84
C ILE A 51 4.77 9.46 15.96
N HIS A 52 5.06 10.43 15.08
CA HIS A 52 6.26 11.27 15.21
C HIS A 52 6.26 12.04 16.52
N ASP A 53 5.14 12.70 16.84
CA ASP A 53 4.97 13.41 18.10
C ASP A 53 5.18 12.50 19.33
N LEU A 54 4.69 11.26 19.27
CA LEU A 54 4.85 10.27 20.34
C LEU A 54 6.31 9.84 20.52
N VAL A 55 7.00 9.56 19.41
CA VAL A 55 8.41 9.15 19.43
C VAL A 55 9.30 10.29 19.94
N ASP A 56 9.07 11.51 19.47
CA ASP A 56 9.90 12.67 19.80
C ASP A 56 9.71 13.14 21.25
N LYS A 57 8.48 13.05 21.80
CA LYS A 57 8.16 13.58 23.12
C LYS A 57 8.39 12.57 24.24
N ASP A 58 8.01 11.33 24.03
CA ASP A 58 7.86 10.36 25.11
C ASP A 58 8.92 9.24 25.06
N GLY A 59 9.70 9.13 23.97
CA GLY A 59 10.84 8.24 23.88
C GLY A 59 10.50 6.75 23.89
N PHE A 60 9.32 6.37 23.39
CA PHE A 60 8.88 4.96 23.32
C PHE A 60 9.83 4.10 22.46
N GLU A 61 10.34 3.01 23.02
CA GLU A 61 11.18 2.03 22.33
C GLU A 61 10.34 0.83 21.85
N PHE A 62 9.86 0.89 20.61
CA PHE A 62 9.04 -0.19 20.02
C PHE A 62 9.60 -0.70 18.68
N ASP A 63 10.93 -0.77 18.55
CA ASP A 63 11.63 -1.08 17.29
C ASP A 63 11.20 -0.17 16.11
N TYR A 64 10.97 1.11 16.39
CA TYR A 64 10.59 2.10 15.38
C TYR A 64 11.69 2.33 14.34
N ARG A 65 11.33 2.32 13.05
CA ARG A 65 12.24 2.49 11.91
C ARG A 65 11.59 3.31 10.81
N GLN A 66 12.34 4.26 10.27
CA GLN A 66 11.97 5.06 9.10
C GLN A 66 12.74 4.59 7.87
N ASN A 67 12.41 3.41 7.37
CA ASN A 67 13.15 2.73 6.30
C ASN A 67 12.44 2.76 4.93
N GLY A 68 11.31 3.45 4.82
CA GLY A 68 10.53 3.54 3.61
C GLY A 68 9.82 2.24 3.25
N LYS A 69 9.13 2.27 2.10
CA LYS A 69 8.40 1.12 1.55
C LYS A 69 8.64 1.02 0.06
N LEU A 70 9.09 -0.16 -0.38
CA LEU A 70 9.27 -0.49 -1.80
C LEU A 70 8.26 -1.57 -2.23
N ILE A 71 7.35 -1.21 -3.14
CA ILE A 71 6.37 -2.14 -3.72
C ILE A 71 6.89 -2.61 -5.07
N ILE A 72 7.25 -3.90 -5.17
CA ILE A 72 7.77 -4.50 -6.40
C ILE A 72 6.63 -4.99 -7.30
N HIS A 73 6.68 -4.57 -8.56
CA HIS A 73 5.81 -5.07 -9.61
C HIS A 73 6.57 -6.08 -10.47
N ARG A 74 6.07 -7.32 -10.53
CA ARG A 74 6.68 -8.37 -11.36
C ARG A 74 6.23 -8.33 -12.83
N GLN A 75 5.04 -7.80 -13.07
CA GLN A 75 4.47 -7.72 -14.41
C GLN A 75 4.53 -6.29 -14.92
N ARG A 76 5.06 -6.09 -16.13
CA ARG A 76 5.20 -4.75 -16.72
C ARG A 76 3.88 -4.01 -16.81
N ARG A 77 2.80 -4.67 -17.21
CA ARG A 77 1.46 -4.06 -17.27
C ARG A 77 1.01 -3.49 -15.93
N SER A 78 1.24 -4.22 -14.83
CA SER A 78 0.88 -3.76 -13.49
C SER A 78 1.71 -2.55 -13.05
N PHE A 79 3.00 -2.56 -13.37
CA PHE A 79 3.92 -1.47 -13.07
C PHE A 79 3.52 -0.20 -13.84
N GLU A 80 3.25 -0.32 -15.13
CA GLU A 80 2.84 0.80 -15.98
C GLU A 80 1.52 1.43 -15.53
N ALA A 81 0.54 0.58 -15.15
CA ALA A 81 -0.71 1.06 -14.59
C ALA A 81 -0.50 1.83 -13.28
N ALA A 82 0.37 1.33 -12.39
CA ALA A 82 0.70 1.98 -11.12
C ALA A 82 1.46 3.30 -11.34
N ARG A 83 2.43 3.32 -12.26
CA ARG A 83 3.17 4.52 -12.67
C ARG A 83 2.25 5.58 -13.28
N THR A 84 1.31 5.18 -14.14
CA THR A 84 0.32 6.09 -14.73
C THR A 84 -0.60 6.68 -13.66
N LEU A 85 -1.03 5.85 -12.70
CA LEU A 85 -1.84 6.32 -11.56
C LEU A 85 -1.05 7.37 -10.77
N LEU A 86 0.20 7.07 -10.43
CA LEU A 86 1.08 7.98 -9.71
C LEU A 86 1.22 9.33 -10.43
N GLN A 87 1.47 9.32 -11.74
CA GLN A 87 1.61 10.54 -12.55
C GLN A 87 0.33 11.38 -12.64
N LYS A 88 -0.84 10.74 -12.59
CA LYS A 88 -2.14 11.43 -12.68
C LYS A 88 -2.58 12.07 -11.35
N HIS A 89 -2.05 11.59 -10.23
CA HIS A 89 -2.47 12.00 -8.89
C HIS A 89 -1.33 12.69 -8.17
N ARG A 90 -1.35 14.03 -8.19
CA ARG A 90 -0.31 14.88 -7.59
C ARG A 90 -0.01 14.50 -6.13
N GLU A 91 -1.07 14.29 -5.35
CA GLU A 91 -0.98 13.87 -3.95
C GLU A 91 -0.18 12.58 -3.76
N LEU A 92 -0.28 11.62 -4.68
CA LEU A 92 0.51 10.39 -4.63
C LEU A 92 1.95 10.64 -5.10
N SER A 93 2.14 11.43 -6.15
CA SER A 93 3.46 11.74 -6.71
C SER A 93 4.37 12.55 -5.78
N GLU A 94 3.80 13.24 -4.80
CA GLU A 94 4.58 13.99 -3.79
C GLU A 94 5.28 13.06 -2.80
N PHE A 95 4.72 11.88 -2.51
CA PHE A 95 5.27 10.94 -1.52
C PHE A 95 5.85 9.66 -2.15
N GLN A 96 5.44 9.32 -3.38
CA GLN A 96 5.86 8.09 -4.05
C GLN A 96 6.62 8.35 -5.35
N GLN A 97 7.64 7.53 -5.58
CA GLN A 97 8.45 7.56 -6.79
C GLN A 97 8.36 6.22 -7.52
N ALA A 98 8.16 6.25 -8.84
CA ALA A 98 8.30 5.07 -9.68
C ALA A 98 9.78 4.83 -10.01
N LEU A 99 10.29 3.66 -9.65
CA LEU A 99 11.65 3.21 -9.90
C LEU A 99 11.64 2.12 -10.96
N ASP A 100 12.61 2.17 -11.88
CA ASP A 100 12.89 1.03 -12.74
C ASP A 100 13.56 -0.11 -11.96
N ARG A 101 13.85 -1.21 -12.65
CA ARG A 101 14.47 -2.39 -12.03
C ARG A 101 15.81 -2.06 -11.40
N ASP A 102 16.67 -1.32 -12.10
CA ASP A 102 18.04 -1.10 -11.66
C ASP A 102 18.07 -0.15 -10.46
N ALA A 103 17.21 0.86 -10.43
CA ALA A 103 16.99 1.72 -9.26
C ALA A 103 16.42 0.93 -8.07
N CYS A 104 15.52 -0.03 -8.29
CA CYS A 104 15.02 -0.91 -7.22
C CYS A 104 16.15 -1.76 -6.62
N LEU A 105 17.04 -2.30 -7.45
CA LEU A 105 18.17 -3.14 -7.01
C LEU A 105 19.27 -2.32 -6.32
N ALA A 106 19.49 -1.08 -6.76
CA ALA A 106 20.38 -0.15 -6.08
C ALA A 106 19.85 0.23 -4.69
N LEU A 107 18.54 0.44 -4.57
CA LEU A 107 17.88 0.73 -3.30
C LEU A 107 17.86 -0.47 -2.36
N GLU A 108 17.57 -1.68 -2.85
CA GLU A 108 17.51 -2.91 -2.06
C GLU A 108 18.30 -4.05 -2.73
N PRO A 109 19.61 -4.17 -2.46
CA PRO A 109 20.48 -5.17 -3.07
C PRO A 109 20.09 -6.62 -2.76
N SER A 110 19.34 -6.90 -1.69
CA SER A 110 18.89 -8.27 -1.39
C SER A 110 17.95 -8.83 -2.47
N LEU A 111 17.35 -7.97 -3.30
CA LEU A 111 16.49 -8.35 -4.41
C LEU A 111 17.24 -8.87 -5.64
N LEU A 112 18.59 -8.81 -5.68
CA LEU A 112 19.40 -9.27 -6.81
C LEU A 112 19.04 -10.70 -7.26
N ARG A 113 18.71 -11.59 -6.32
CA ARG A 113 18.31 -12.98 -6.62
C ARG A 113 17.03 -13.11 -7.44
N ILE A 114 16.21 -12.07 -7.49
CA ILE A 114 14.95 -12.03 -8.24
C ILE A 114 14.93 -10.93 -9.29
N ALA A 115 16.08 -10.34 -9.64
CA ALA A 115 16.19 -9.21 -10.57
C ALA A 115 15.39 -9.40 -11.87
N GLU A 116 15.50 -10.57 -12.50
CA GLU A 116 14.80 -10.90 -13.76
C GLU A 116 13.27 -10.94 -13.63
N ARG A 117 12.75 -11.01 -12.40
CA ARG A 117 11.31 -11.01 -12.12
C ARG A 117 10.78 -9.63 -11.76
N ILE A 118 11.62 -8.60 -11.77
CA ILE A 118 11.25 -7.22 -11.40
C ILE A 118 11.02 -6.41 -12.67
N ALA A 119 9.82 -5.90 -12.86
CA ALA A 119 9.50 -4.98 -13.94
C ALA A 119 9.70 -3.49 -13.55
N GLY A 120 9.75 -3.21 -12.24
CA GLY A 120 9.89 -1.90 -11.61
C GLY A 120 9.28 -1.91 -10.21
N GLY A 121 9.31 -0.76 -9.53
CA GLY A 121 8.73 -0.62 -8.19
C GLY A 121 8.24 0.79 -7.88
N LEU A 122 7.40 0.89 -6.86
CA LEU A 122 7.01 2.18 -6.27
C LEU A 122 7.66 2.32 -4.90
N HIS A 123 8.43 3.39 -4.71
CA HIS A 123 9.11 3.69 -3.47
C HIS A 123 8.44 4.85 -2.74
N THR A 124 8.15 4.68 -1.46
CA THR A 124 7.65 5.73 -0.57
C THR A 124 8.68 5.91 0.56
N ALA A 125 9.46 6.98 0.51
CA ALA A 125 10.57 7.17 1.45
C ALA A 125 10.10 7.47 2.88
N SER A 126 8.95 8.13 3.02
CA SER A 126 8.38 8.54 4.30
C SER A 126 7.61 7.43 5.03
N GLU A 127 7.67 6.18 4.57
CA GLU A 127 7.01 5.06 5.24
C GLU A 127 7.90 4.46 6.32
N GLU A 128 7.24 3.89 7.32
CA GLU A 128 7.83 3.63 8.63
C GLU A 128 7.23 2.35 9.19
N ALA A 129 7.94 1.71 10.10
CA ALA A 129 7.52 0.48 10.74
C ALA A 129 7.87 0.50 12.23
N GLY A 130 7.09 -0.22 13.04
CA GLY A 130 7.36 -0.47 14.44
C GLY A 130 6.63 -1.73 14.92
N ASP A 131 7.07 -2.28 16.04
CA ASP A 131 6.52 -3.48 16.65
C ASP A 131 5.47 -3.11 17.71
N CYS A 132 4.19 -3.38 17.41
CA CYS A 132 3.10 -3.08 18.33
C CYS A 132 3.08 -3.95 19.60
N TYR A 133 3.83 -5.06 19.66
CA TYR A 133 3.96 -5.84 20.89
C TYR A 133 5.00 -5.26 21.87
N LYS A 134 5.81 -4.31 21.42
CA LYS A 134 6.84 -3.64 22.23
C LYS A 134 6.45 -2.23 22.67
N LEU A 135 5.24 -1.78 22.29
CA LEU A 135 4.70 -0.47 22.59
C LEU A 135 4.04 -0.43 23.98
#